data_AF-A0A8J3BEE3-F1
#
_entry.id   AF-A0A8J3BEE3-F1
#
_cell.length_a   1.000
_cell.length_b   1.000
_cell.length_c   1.000
_cell.angle_alpha   90.00
_cell.angle_beta   90.00
_cell.angle_gamma   90.00
#
_symmetry.space_group_name_H-M   'P 1'
#
loop_
_entity.id
_entity.type
_entity.pdbx_description
1 polymer ?
#
loop_
_entity_poly.entity_id
_entity_poly.type
_entity_poly.pdbx_seq_one_letter_code
_entity_poly.pdbx_strand_id
1 'polypeptide(L)'
;MISLQEVERIASTWARRESLRRGYPRTPMVSEFDVGYVVWTREPSDRLPRTGDSVTTVIDKETGRTSTWPSLPSAVVKDLYRRRRPDLVGATSTVDPAVALRHGALRRPTPTVAAHLTVRYQQHHALGAKGDQHLQHHPLVRAYLRELPAGERVRGADRHAELIVLSDLLHRADDGRADDGPLTEADARELLAEAHLELFHVREAGDPAGGTAAAPCATCGRALVHFGVLPWTRPADRAPADAPAGGLPGDRFPPPVAAALAGAGWAPGREPHYARAERLVGEVCAVVGQEYRHAAFPAAVRALAEFADLRTRAAHAGTRHWVRPLHVDPLAAAHTADILAETAAAVGARLFPLGVEGAGEALLAIDDAGRVFALDQGGEWFLGGTLDAALGTLLGSGPPAARVRDDGGWTPDP
;
A
#
# COMPACT_ATOMS: atom_id res chain seq x y z
N MET A 1 21.37 5.19 13.09
CA MET A 1 20.91 6.27 14.00
C MET A 1 20.32 7.40 13.15
N ILE A 2 19.21 7.98 13.60
CA ILE A 2 18.53 9.12 12.95
C ILE A 2 19.16 10.43 13.46
N SER A 3 19.58 11.29 12.53
CA SER A 3 20.18 12.60 12.83
C SER A 3 19.13 13.70 13.06
N LEU A 4 19.52 14.77 13.76
CA LEU A 4 18.65 15.93 13.97
C LEU A 4 18.23 16.57 12.63
N GLN A 5 19.16 16.67 11.67
CA GLN A 5 18.89 17.23 10.34
C GLN A 5 17.86 16.39 9.57
N GLU A 6 17.91 15.05 9.66
CA GLU A 6 16.88 14.17 9.11
C GLU A 6 15.52 14.47 9.75
N VAL A 7 15.46 14.62 11.08
CA VAL A 7 14.21 14.89 11.80
C VAL A 7 13.63 16.25 11.47
N GLU A 8 14.45 17.29 11.33
CA GLU A 8 13.98 18.63 10.93
C GLU A 8 13.34 18.61 9.54
N ARG A 9 13.93 17.84 8.60
CA ARG A 9 13.32 17.61 7.27
C ARG A 9 12.00 16.86 7.37
N ILE A 10 11.95 15.77 8.15
CA ILE A 10 10.73 14.98 8.38
C ILE A 10 9.63 15.86 8.98
N ALA A 11 9.95 16.62 10.03
CA ALA A 11 9.03 17.51 10.71
C ALA A 11 8.50 18.58 9.75
N SER A 12 9.36 19.15 8.89
CA SER A 12 8.97 20.11 7.86
C SER A 12 7.99 19.51 6.85
N THR A 13 8.22 18.27 6.39
CA THR A 13 7.29 17.55 5.51
C THR A 13 5.94 17.33 6.21
N TRP A 14 5.94 16.86 7.46
CA TRP A 14 4.71 16.63 8.22
C TRP A 14 3.92 17.92 8.44
N ALA A 15 4.59 19.01 8.81
CA ALA A 15 3.96 20.32 8.98
C ALA A 15 3.37 20.87 7.68
N ARG A 16 4.05 20.73 6.54
CA ARG A 16 3.49 21.08 5.21
C ARG A 16 2.23 20.27 4.91
N ARG A 17 2.29 18.93 5.04
CA ARG A 17 1.15 18.04 4.78
C ARG A 17 -0.04 18.35 5.69
N GLU A 18 0.22 18.63 6.97
CA GLU A 18 -0.82 19.05 7.90
C GLU A 18 -1.41 20.42 7.54
N SER A 19 -0.57 21.36 7.11
CA SER A 19 -1.01 22.69 6.67
C SER A 19 -1.99 22.59 5.50
N LEU A 20 -1.69 21.74 4.53
CA LEU A 20 -2.54 21.47 3.37
C LEU A 20 -3.86 20.84 3.78
N ARG A 21 -3.82 19.82 4.65
CA ARG A 21 -5.03 19.15 5.15
C ARG A 21 -5.95 20.10 5.93
N ARG A 22 -5.37 21.03 6.69
CA ARG A 22 -6.12 21.94 7.57
C ARG A 22 -6.50 23.27 6.91
N GLY A 23 -5.87 23.63 5.79
CA GLY A 23 -6.10 24.88 5.07
C GLY A 23 -5.48 26.12 5.74
N TYR A 24 -4.49 25.94 6.61
CA TYR A 24 -3.76 27.04 7.26
C TYR A 24 -2.34 26.60 7.65
N PRO A 25 -1.36 27.52 7.73
CA PRO A 25 0.04 27.15 7.95
C PRO A 25 0.27 26.57 9.35
N ARG A 26 1.06 25.50 9.42
CA ARG A 26 1.58 24.88 10.64
C ARG A 26 3.10 24.96 10.64
N THR A 27 3.69 25.35 11.77
CA THR A 27 5.15 25.42 11.90
C THR A 27 5.68 24.11 12.52
N PRO A 28 6.68 23.45 11.93
CA PRO A 28 7.31 22.26 12.52
C PRO A 28 8.11 22.64 13.75
N MET A 29 8.03 21.83 14.80
CA MET A 29 8.80 21.99 16.03
C MET A 29 9.48 20.68 16.38
N VAL A 30 10.75 20.78 16.78
CA VAL A 30 11.59 19.63 17.14
C VAL A 30 12.29 19.95 18.45
N SER A 31 12.30 18.98 19.37
CA SER A 31 13.06 19.06 20.61
C SER A 31 13.82 17.76 20.85
N GLU A 32 15.13 17.81 20.66
CA GLU A 32 16.04 16.69 20.89
C GLU A 32 16.18 16.35 22.40
N PHE A 33 16.47 15.09 22.68
CA PHE A 33 16.91 14.59 23.98
C PHE A 33 17.81 13.36 23.80
N ASP A 34 18.26 12.78 24.92
CA ASP A 34 19.25 11.70 24.99
C ASP A 34 18.93 10.49 24.09
N VAL A 35 17.66 10.06 24.04
CA VAL A 35 17.25 8.83 23.31
C VAL A 35 16.37 9.09 22.08
N GLY A 36 16.08 10.35 21.74
CA GLY A 36 15.14 10.64 20.64
C GLY A 36 14.85 12.11 20.39
N TYR A 37 13.76 12.34 19.66
CA TYR A 37 13.28 13.67 19.28
C TYR A 37 11.78 13.76 19.50
N VAL A 38 11.34 14.83 20.17
CA VAL A 38 9.92 15.18 20.28
C VAL A 38 9.57 16.12 19.13
N VAL A 39 8.62 15.72 18.30
CA VAL A 39 8.19 16.44 17.10
C VAL A 39 6.71 16.80 17.22
N TRP A 40 6.37 18.06 16.98
CA TRP A 40 4.98 18.52 16.94
C TRP A 40 4.84 19.68 15.95
N THR A 41 3.61 20.10 15.70
CA THR A 41 3.31 21.27 14.88
C THR A 41 2.64 22.35 15.72
N ARG A 42 3.00 23.61 15.46
CA ARG A 42 2.42 24.78 16.11
C ARG A 42 1.45 25.48 15.17
N GLU A 43 0.27 25.83 15.67
CA GLU A 43 -0.67 26.71 14.95
C GLU A 43 -0.27 28.19 15.00
N PRO A 44 -0.80 28.99 14.06
CA PRO A 44 -0.80 30.44 14.17
C PRO A 44 -1.48 30.90 15.47
N SER A 45 -0.92 31.93 16.11
CA SER A 45 -1.37 32.42 17.42
C SER A 45 -2.76 33.07 17.42
N ASP A 46 -3.28 33.39 16.25
CA ASP A 46 -4.61 33.99 16.03
C ASP A 46 -5.73 32.94 15.97
N ARG A 47 -5.40 31.65 16.13
CA ARG A 47 -6.38 30.55 16.16
C ARG A 47 -6.49 29.90 17.53
N LEU A 48 -7.72 29.53 17.89
CA LEU A 48 -7.99 28.73 19.07
C LEU A 48 -7.70 27.25 18.78
N PRO A 49 -6.91 26.56 19.62
CA PRO A 49 -6.70 25.12 19.48
C PRO A 49 -8.03 24.38 19.57
N ARG A 50 -8.30 23.42 18.67
CA ARG A 50 -9.39 22.46 18.87
C ARG A 50 -8.86 21.21 19.56
N THR A 51 -9.68 20.59 20.39
CA THR A 51 -9.32 19.33 21.06
C THR A 51 -8.93 18.27 20.02
N GLY A 52 -7.77 17.65 20.21
CA GLY A 52 -7.21 16.66 19.27
C GLY A 52 -6.46 17.26 18.07
N ASP A 53 -6.35 18.59 17.96
CA ASP A 53 -5.68 19.21 16.82
C ASP A 53 -4.16 19.02 16.82
N SER A 54 -3.57 18.81 17.99
CA SER A 54 -2.13 18.65 18.12
C SER A 54 -1.83 17.28 18.70
N VAL A 55 -1.11 16.47 17.94
CA VAL A 55 -0.46 15.25 18.42
C VAL A 55 1.02 15.52 18.53
N THR A 56 1.67 14.89 19.51
CA THR A 56 3.11 14.93 19.66
C THR A 56 3.65 13.56 19.27
N THR A 57 4.61 13.55 18.36
CA THR A 57 5.27 12.31 17.91
C THR A 57 6.67 12.27 18.49
N VAL A 58 7.05 11.15 19.10
CA VAL A 58 8.44 10.89 19.47
C VAL A 58 9.07 9.97 18.44
N ILE A 59 10.25 10.36 17.94
CA ILE A 59 11.11 9.55 17.06
C ILE A 59 12.28 9.03 17.90
N ASP A 60 12.41 7.72 18.01
CA ASP A 60 13.56 7.08 18.65
C ASP A 60 14.83 7.27 17.82
N LYS A 61 15.93 7.70 18.46
CA LYS A 61 17.18 8.04 17.77
C LYS A 61 17.87 6.83 17.16
N GLU A 62 17.78 5.68 17.80
CA GLU A 62 18.50 4.47 17.41
C GLU A 62 17.73 3.70 16.35
N THR A 63 16.44 3.47 16.60
CA THR A 63 15.58 2.59 15.81
C THR A 63 14.75 3.30 14.75
N GLY A 64 14.58 4.63 14.85
CA GLY A 64 13.66 5.40 14.00
C GLY A 64 12.18 5.12 14.26
N ARG A 65 11.84 4.34 15.29
CA ARG A 65 10.45 4.02 15.64
C ARG A 65 9.72 5.28 16.11
N THR A 66 8.48 5.42 15.68
CA THR A 66 7.62 6.55 16.05
C THR A 66 6.58 6.14 17.07
N SER A 67 6.22 7.05 17.97
CA SER A 67 5.13 6.86 18.93
C SER A 67 4.34 8.15 19.07
N THR A 68 3.02 8.03 19.18
CA THR A 68 2.10 9.16 19.28
C THR A 68 1.70 9.40 20.73
N TRP A 69 1.73 10.66 21.15
CA TRP A 69 1.46 11.12 22.50
C TRP A 69 0.44 12.26 22.47
N PRO A 70 -0.36 12.44 23.55
CA PRO A 70 -1.20 13.62 23.70
C PRO A 70 -0.38 14.91 23.64
N SER A 71 -1.01 16.04 23.34
CA SER A 71 -0.36 17.36 23.34
C SER A 71 0.02 17.78 24.77
N LEU A 72 1.17 17.29 25.23
CA LEU A 72 1.76 17.58 26.53
C LEU A 72 3.05 18.41 26.33
N PRO A 73 3.49 19.18 27.34
CA PRO A 73 4.78 19.85 27.29
C PRO A 73 5.91 18.87 26.96
N SER A 74 6.84 19.27 26.10
CA SER A 74 7.88 18.37 25.59
C SER A 74 8.71 17.72 26.70
N ALA A 75 8.95 18.42 27.82
CA ALA A 75 9.62 17.86 29.00
C ALA A 75 8.87 16.65 29.59
N VAL A 76 7.53 16.73 29.69
CA VAL A 76 6.69 15.64 30.21
C VAL A 76 6.71 14.44 29.26
N VAL A 77 6.63 14.69 27.94
CA VAL A 77 6.72 13.64 26.92
C VAL A 77 8.06 12.92 26.97
N LYS A 78 9.18 13.66 27.11
CA LYS A 78 10.52 13.07 27.24
C LYS A 78 10.61 12.13 28.44
N ASP A 79 10.11 12.55 29.60
CA ASP A 79 10.14 11.73 30.82
C ASP A 79 9.25 10.48 30.70
N LEU A 80 8.05 10.62 30.13
CA LEU A 80 7.17 9.49 29.87
C LEU A 80 7.78 8.51 28.86
N TYR A 81 8.40 9.03 27.81
CA TYR A 81 9.05 8.22 26.79
C TYR A 81 10.21 7.43 27.37
N ARG A 82 11.10 8.04 28.17
CA ARG A 82 12.21 7.32 28.83
C ARG A 82 11.73 6.13 29.64
N ARG A 83 10.63 6.29 30.38
CA ARG A 83 10.04 5.19 31.18
C ARG A 83 9.44 4.08 30.34
N ARG A 84 8.83 4.40 29.19
CA ARG A 84 8.18 3.42 28.30
C ARG A 84 9.06 2.91 27.16
N ARG A 85 10.27 3.47 27.00
CA ARG A 85 11.14 3.15 25.87
C ARG A 85 11.39 1.64 25.73
N PRO A 86 11.72 0.88 26.79
CA PRO A 86 11.95 -0.56 26.65
C PRO A 86 10.78 -1.30 25.98
N ASP A 87 9.54 -0.99 26.35
CA ASP A 87 8.35 -1.61 25.77
C ASP A 87 8.11 -1.16 24.32
N LEU A 88 8.42 0.11 24.01
CA LEU A 88 8.19 0.71 22.70
C LEU A 88 9.21 0.25 21.66
N VAL A 89 10.48 0.10 22.03
CA VAL A 89 11.57 -0.25 21.10
C VAL A 89 12.01 -1.71 21.20
N GLY A 90 11.72 -2.39 22.31
CA GLY A 90 12.20 -3.74 22.59
C GLY A 90 11.56 -4.84 21.76
N ALA A 91 10.32 -4.64 21.31
CA ALA A 91 9.65 -5.63 20.46
C ALA A 91 10.31 -5.72 19.07
N THR A 92 10.59 -6.95 18.66
CA THR A 92 10.99 -7.27 17.27
C THR A 92 9.88 -6.80 16.32
N SER A 93 10.26 -6.10 15.25
CA SER A 93 9.30 -5.62 14.25
C SER A 93 9.64 -6.16 12.88
N THR A 94 8.60 -6.56 12.17
CA THR A 94 8.65 -7.09 10.81
C THR A 94 9.17 -6.05 9.82
N VAL A 95 8.86 -4.78 10.06
CA VAL A 95 9.22 -3.64 9.22
C VAL A 95 10.35 -2.87 9.90
N ASP A 96 11.36 -2.44 9.14
CA ASP A 96 12.39 -1.55 9.65
C ASP A 96 11.78 -0.14 9.87
N PRO A 97 11.64 0.32 11.13
CA PRO A 97 11.00 1.60 11.41
C PRO A 97 11.77 2.79 10.85
N ALA A 98 13.09 2.71 10.76
CA ALA A 98 13.92 3.77 10.19
C ALA A 98 13.73 3.89 8.68
N VAL A 99 13.61 2.77 7.96
CA VAL A 99 13.29 2.80 6.52
C VAL A 99 11.89 3.34 6.30
N ALA A 100 10.90 2.87 7.06
CA ALA A 100 9.52 3.36 6.96
C ALA A 100 9.41 4.87 7.23
N LEU A 101 10.13 5.37 8.24
CA LEU A 101 10.19 6.79 8.58
C LEU A 101 10.79 7.62 7.43
N ARG A 102 11.92 7.19 6.87
CA ARG A 102 12.59 7.90 5.77
C ARG A 102 11.77 7.89 4.49
N HIS A 103 11.18 6.75 4.14
CA HIS A 103 10.29 6.64 3.00
C HIS A 103 9.09 7.59 3.15
N GLY A 104 8.44 7.58 4.32
CA GLY A 104 7.31 8.46 4.62
C GLY A 104 7.66 9.96 4.65
N ALA A 105 8.94 10.32 4.80
CA ALA A 105 9.42 11.69 4.72
C ALA A 105 9.47 12.23 3.28
N LEU A 106 9.61 11.32 2.31
CA LEU A 106 9.74 11.65 0.88
C LEU A 106 8.42 11.45 0.14
N ARG A 107 7.70 10.37 0.46
CA ARG A 107 6.46 9.98 -0.22
C ARG A 107 5.32 9.83 0.78
N ARG A 108 4.09 10.06 0.34
CA ARG A 108 2.89 9.83 1.13
C ARG A 108 2.71 8.32 1.29
N PRO A 109 2.18 7.85 2.43
CA PRO A 109 2.01 6.42 2.68
C PRO A 109 0.91 5.79 1.80
N THR A 110 0.03 6.60 1.21
CA THR A 110 -1.09 6.18 0.35
C THR A 110 -0.61 5.70 -1.03
N PRO A 111 -1.40 4.89 -1.76
CA PRO A 111 -2.46 4.03 -1.21
C PRO A 111 -1.84 2.99 -0.26
N THR A 112 -2.53 2.68 0.82
CA THR A 112 -2.18 1.55 1.71
C THR A 112 -3.42 1.02 2.42
N VAL A 113 -3.26 -0.02 3.23
CA VAL A 113 -4.28 -0.54 4.13
C VAL A 113 -3.79 -0.38 5.56
N ALA A 114 -4.68 0.01 6.46
CA ALA A 114 -4.47 -0.09 7.90
C ALA A 114 -5.13 -1.37 8.40
N ALA A 115 -4.33 -2.25 9.01
CA ALA A 115 -4.83 -3.45 9.65
C ALA A 115 -4.86 -3.24 11.16
N HIS A 116 -6.01 -3.47 11.79
CA HIS A 116 -6.20 -3.48 13.24
C HIS A 116 -6.53 -4.92 13.67
N LEU A 117 -5.63 -5.54 14.42
CA LEU A 117 -5.77 -6.89 14.96
C LEU A 117 -5.93 -6.80 16.48
N THR A 118 -7.10 -7.15 16.98
CA THR A 118 -7.39 -7.15 18.42
C THR A 118 -7.34 -8.57 18.95
N VAL A 119 -6.51 -8.80 19.98
CA VAL A 119 -6.37 -10.09 20.68
C VAL A 119 -6.42 -9.83 22.17
N ARG A 120 -7.31 -10.51 22.90
CA ARG A 120 -7.46 -10.36 24.37
C ARG A 120 -7.53 -8.89 24.82
N TYR A 121 -8.35 -8.08 24.12
CA TYR A 121 -8.54 -6.63 24.34
C TYR A 121 -7.33 -5.73 24.04
N GLN A 122 -6.22 -6.28 23.53
CA GLN A 122 -5.08 -5.51 23.07
C GLN A 122 -5.16 -5.35 21.56
N GLN A 123 -5.14 -4.09 21.10
CA GLN A 123 -5.17 -3.77 19.67
C GLN A 123 -3.74 -3.58 19.14
N HIS A 124 -3.41 -4.34 18.11
CA HIS A 124 -2.20 -4.23 17.32
C HIS A 124 -2.55 -3.60 15.98
N HIS A 125 -1.66 -2.77 15.42
CA HIS A 125 -1.90 -2.16 14.14
C HIS A 125 -0.64 -2.17 13.26
N ALA A 126 -0.85 -2.25 11.95
CA ALA A 126 0.20 -2.10 10.96
C ALA A 126 -0.34 -1.41 9.70
N LEU A 127 0.58 -0.86 8.93
CA LEU A 127 0.37 -0.43 7.54
C LEU A 127 1.16 -1.35 6.61
N GLY A 128 0.83 -1.32 5.31
CA GLY A 128 1.66 -1.97 4.31
C GLY A 128 3.09 -1.39 4.28
N ALA A 129 4.08 -2.26 4.08
CA ALA A 129 5.49 -1.90 4.14
C ALA A 129 6.02 -1.41 2.79
N LYS A 130 6.34 -0.11 2.74
CA LYS A 130 6.97 0.52 1.58
C LYS A 130 8.46 0.80 1.80
N GLY A 131 9.14 1.19 0.73
CA GLY A 131 10.56 1.51 0.74
C GLY A 131 11.48 0.30 0.62
N ASP A 132 12.75 0.59 0.42
CA ASP A 132 13.81 -0.39 0.16
C ASP A 132 14.24 -1.09 1.46
N GLN A 133 13.47 -2.11 1.87
CA GLN A 133 13.73 -2.89 3.06
C GLN A 133 13.48 -4.38 2.87
N HIS A 134 14.21 -5.20 3.64
CA HIS A 134 13.93 -6.62 3.81
C HIS A 134 13.02 -6.82 5.03
N LEU A 135 11.89 -7.50 4.83
CA LEU A 135 10.93 -7.74 5.91
C LEU A 135 11.36 -8.90 6.80
N GLN A 136 11.36 -8.67 8.11
CA GLN A 136 11.70 -9.65 9.14
C GLN A 136 10.45 -10.36 9.64
N HIS A 137 9.71 -11.03 8.75
CA HIS A 137 8.53 -11.79 9.16
C HIS A 137 8.86 -12.85 10.20
N HIS A 138 7.90 -13.09 11.10
CA HIS A 138 7.95 -14.17 12.08
C HIS A 138 8.22 -15.52 11.38
N PRO A 139 9.05 -16.42 11.96
CA PRO A 139 9.41 -17.68 11.32
C PRO A 139 8.22 -18.51 10.80
N LEU A 140 7.10 -18.55 11.54
CA LEU A 140 5.88 -19.25 11.12
C LEU A 140 5.25 -18.64 9.85
N VAL A 141 5.14 -17.31 9.78
CA VAL A 141 4.59 -16.62 8.59
C VAL A 141 5.52 -16.80 7.39
N ARG A 142 6.83 -16.74 7.63
CA ARG A 142 7.84 -16.98 6.59
C ARG A 142 7.80 -18.42 6.06
N ALA A 143 7.60 -19.41 6.94
CA ALA A 143 7.44 -20.81 6.56
C ALA A 143 6.18 -21.00 5.70
N TYR A 144 5.03 -20.51 6.18
CA TYR A 144 3.77 -20.53 5.45
C TYR A 144 3.90 -19.94 4.05
N LEU A 145 4.48 -18.74 3.94
CA LEU A 145 4.67 -18.09 2.65
C LEU A 145 5.50 -18.96 1.72
N ARG A 146 6.67 -19.47 2.17
CA ARG A 146 7.57 -20.32 1.38
C ARG A 146 6.90 -21.57 0.81
N GLU A 147 5.94 -22.13 1.53
CA GLU A 147 5.22 -23.34 1.10
C GLU A 147 4.12 -23.06 0.05
N LEU A 148 3.71 -21.80 -0.15
CA LEU A 148 2.73 -21.46 -1.18
C LEU A 148 3.28 -21.74 -2.59
N PRO A 149 2.52 -22.43 -3.45
CA PRO A 149 2.89 -22.64 -4.85
C PRO A 149 3.16 -21.33 -5.60
N ALA A 150 3.99 -21.41 -6.65
CA ALA A 150 4.15 -20.29 -7.57
C ALA A 150 2.79 -19.88 -8.17
N GLY A 151 2.55 -18.58 -8.28
CA GLY A 151 1.27 -18.08 -8.76
C GLY A 151 0.17 -17.94 -7.70
N GLU A 152 0.35 -18.48 -6.50
CA GLU A 152 -0.67 -18.39 -5.42
C GLU A 152 -0.52 -17.12 -4.57
N ARG A 153 0.58 -16.38 -4.77
CA ARG A 153 0.85 -15.13 -4.05
C ARG A 153 0.42 -13.92 -4.85
N VAL A 154 -0.40 -13.06 -4.27
CA VAL A 154 -0.61 -11.70 -4.77
C VAL A 154 0.75 -10.98 -4.77
N ARG A 155 0.99 -10.18 -5.81
CA ARG A 155 2.20 -9.34 -5.92
C ARG A 155 2.39 -8.53 -4.63
N GLY A 156 3.58 -8.59 -4.05
CA GLY A 156 3.93 -7.84 -2.84
C GLY A 156 3.18 -8.25 -1.56
N ALA A 157 2.50 -9.41 -1.55
CA ALA A 157 1.67 -9.81 -0.41
C ALA A 157 2.43 -9.88 0.93
N ASP A 158 3.72 -10.22 0.92
CA ASP A 158 4.57 -10.18 2.12
C ASP A 158 4.60 -8.78 2.76
N ARG A 159 4.46 -7.73 1.96
CA ARG A 159 4.45 -6.33 2.42
C ARG A 159 3.09 -5.85 2.88
N HIS A 160 2.06 -6.69 2.91
CA HIS A 160 0.72 -6.28 3.26
C HIS A 160 0.54 -6.12 4.77
N ALA A 161 -0.28 -5.14 5.17
CA ALA A 161 -0.54 -4.79 6.56
C ALA A 161 -1.04 -6.00 7.38
N GLU A 162 -1.84 -6.86 6.75
CA GLU A 162 -2.39 -8.07 7.36
C GLU A 162 -1.30 -9.05 7.83
N LEU A 163 -0.28 -9.29 7.00
CA LEU A 163 0.81 -10.22 7.33
C LEU A 163 1.83 -9.57 8.27
N ILE A 164 1.99 -8.25 8.19
CA ILE A 164 2.85 -7.48 9.09
C ILE A 164 2.27 -7.46 10.50
N VAL A 165 0.98 -7.12 10.68
CA VAL A 165 0.37 -7.08 12.01
C VAL A 165 0.34 -8.47 12.67
N LEU A 166 0.09 -9.51 11.87
CA LEU A 166 0.17 -10.89 12.33
C LEU A 166 1.60 -11.25 12.78
N SER A 167 2.61 -10.93 11.96
CA SER A 167 4.01 -11.22 12.29
C SER A 167 4.48 -10.47 13.53
N ASP A 168 4.11 -9.18 13.66
CA ASP A 168 4.45 -8.34 14.81
C ASP A 168 3.78 -8.81 16.10
N LEU A 169 2.59 -9.41 16.03
CA LEU A 169 1.95 -10.03 17.19
C LEU A 169 2.69 -11.31 17.60
N LEU A 170 3.04 -12.16 16.63
CA LEU A 170 3.74 -13.42 16.90
C LEU A 170 5.14 -13.17 17.48
N HIS A 171 5.90 -12.21 16.94
CA HIS A 171 7.18 -11.78 17.50
C HIS A 171 7.07 -11.37 18.97
N ARG A 172 6.07 -10.55 19.32
CA ARG A 172 5.85 -10.15 20.72
C ARG A 172 5.50 -11.32 21.63
N ALA A 173 4.77 -12.30 21.12
CA ALA A 173 4.42 -13.49 21.89
C ALA A 173 5.66 -14.40 22.09
N ASP A 174 6.55 -14.49 21.11
CA ASP A 174 7.86 -15.17 21.24
C ASP A 174 8.78 -14.46 22.24
N ASP A 175 8.83 -13.12 22.22
CA ASP A 175 9.63 -12.31 23.16
C ASP A 175 9.26 -12.60 24.63
N GLY A 176 8.02 -13.05 24.89
CA GLY A 176 7.53 -13.44 26.21
C GLY A 176 7.77 -14.90 26.62
N ARG A 177 8.35 -15.74 25.74
CA ARG A 177 8.46 -17.21 25.90
C ARG A 177 9.89 -17.73 26.04
N ALA A 178 10.79 -16.92 26.62
CA ALA A 178 12.21 -17.27 26.73
C ALA A 178 12.47 -18.67 27.33
N ASP A 179 11.62 -19.12 28.26
CA ASP A 179 11.74 -20.42 28.94
C ASP A 179 10.94 -21.56 28.26
N ASP A 180 9.92 -21.23 27.45
CA ASP A 180 8.98 -22.19 26.83
C ASP A 180 9.35 -22.57 25.38
N GLY A 181 10.41 -21.97 24.84
CA GLY A 181 10.82 -22.13 23.44
C GLY A 181 9.95 -21.36 22.44
N PRO A 182 10.31 -21.41 21.13
CA PRO A 182 9.61 -20.65 20.09
C PRO A 182 8.18 -21.16 19.89
N LEU A 183 7.27 -20.25 19.52
CA LEU A 183 5.89 -20.57 19.19
C LEU A 183 5.79 -21.65 18.11
N THR A 184 5.00 -22.68 18.40
CA THR A 184 4.54 -23.61 17.38
C THR A 184 3.34 -23.05 16.63
N GLU A 185 2.96 -23.67 15.52
CA GLU A 185 1.72 -23.30 14.83
C GLU A 185 0.48 -23.53 15.72
N ALA A 186 0.49 -24.57 16.56
CA ALA A 186 -0.60 -24.83 17.50
C ALA A 186 -0.73 -23.70 18.53
N ASP A 187 0.38 -23.25 19.11
CA ASP A 187 0.39 -22.10 20.03
C ASP A 187 -0.13 -20.84 19.33
N ALA A 188 0.30 -20.60 18.08
CA ALA A 188 -0.14 -19.43 17.31
C ALA A 188 -1.65 -19.45 17.06
N ARG A 189 -2.21 -20.61 16.69
CA ARG A 189 -3.66 -20.78 16.50
C ARG A 189 -4.43 -20.57 17.81
N GLU A 190 -3.91 -21.05 18.93
CA GLU A 190 -4.52 -20.84 20.25
C GLU A 190 -4.51 -19.36 20.64
N LEU A 191 -3.38 -18.67 20.46
CA LEU A 191 -3.26 -17.23 20.70
C LEU A 191 -4.27 -16.42 19.88
N LEU A 192 -4.50 -16.83 18.63
CA LEU A 192 -5.32 -16.11 17.66
C LEU A 192 -6.79 -16.56 17.63
N ALA A 193 -7.19 -17.51 18.47
CA ALA A 193 -8.52 -18.13 18.43
C ALA A 193 -9.68 -17.12 18.61
N GLU A 194 -9.46 -16.04 19.38
CA GLU A 194 -10.42 -14.96 19.60
C GLU A 194 -9.98 -13.63 18.95
N ALA A 195 -9.14 -13.71 17.91
CA ALA A 195 -8.66 -12.53 17.22
C ALA A 195 -9.79 -11.85 16.42
N HIS A 196 -9.83 -10.52 16.46
CA HIS A 196 -10.70 -9.71 15.61
C HIS A 196 -9.86 -8.85 14.67
N LEU A 197 -10.11 -8.95 13.37
CA LEU A 197 -9.39 -8.19 12.35
C LEU A 197 -10.32 -7.19 11.66
N GLU A 198 -9.93 -5.92 11.68
CA GLU A 198 -10.53 -4.85 10.90
C GLU A 198 -9.49 -4.26 9.94
N LEU A 199 -9.89 -4.02 8.70
CA LEU A 199 -9.03 -3.48 7.66
C LEU A 199 -9.66 -2.23 7.08
N PHE A 200 -8.86 -1.17 6.88
CA PHE A 200 -9.34 0.10 6.35
C PHE A 200 -8.46 0.57 5.20
N HIS A 201 -9.08 1.05 4.13
CA HIS A 201 -8.37 1.72 3.05
C HIS A 201 -7.82 3.06 3.52
N VAL A 202 -6.52 3.28 3.31
CA VAL A 202 -5.86 4.57 3.53
C VAL A 202 -5.56 5.18 2.16
N ARG A 203 -6.32 6.22 1.83
CA ARG A 203 -6.30 6.92 0.53
C ARG A 203 -5.97 8.40 0.68
N GLU A 204 -5.76 9.06 -0.45
CA GLU A 204 -5.63 10.50 -0.50
C GLU A 204 -6.89 11.21 -0.01
N ALA A 205 -6.73 12.46 0.39
CA ALA A 205 -7.84 13.28 0.85
C ALA A 205 -8.86 13.48 -0.29
N GLY A 206 -10.14 13.23 0.00
CA GLY A 206 -11.23 13.36 -0.96
C GLY A 206 -11.51 12.08 -1.76
N ASP A 207 -10.63 11.08 -1.72
CA ASP A 207 -10.90 9.78 -2.32
C ASP A 207 -12.08 9.09 -1.58
N PRO A 208 -13.15 8.68 -2.28
CA PRO A 208 -14.32 8.06 -1.67
C PRO A 208 -14.03 6.69 -1.03
N ALA A 209 -12.94 6.01 -1.39
CA ALA A 209 -12.50 4.78 -0.75
C ALA A 209 -11.70 5.05 0.54
N GLY A 210 -11.34 6.31 0.87
CA GLY A 210 -10.63 6.63 2.09
C GLY A 210 -11.43 6.32 3.35
N GLY A 211 -10.87 5.49 4.24
CA GLY A 211 -11.48 5.11 5.52
C GLY A 211 -12.58 4.05 5.42
N THR A 212 -12.90 3.56 4.22
CA THR A 212 -13.85 2.45 4.06
C THR A 212 -13.20 1.11 4.43
N ALA A 213 -14.04 0.12 4.76
CA ALA A 213 -13.57 -1.22 5.06
C ALA A 213 -12.87 -1.84 3.84
N ALA A 214 -11.68 -2.42 4.06
CA ALA A 214 -10.93 -3.16 3.07
C ALA A 214 -11.14 -4.68 3.24
N ALA A 215 -10.90 -5.43 2.18
CA ALA A 215 -10.83 -6.89 2.23
C ALA A 215 -9.36 -7.34 2.17
N PRO A 216 -9.00 -8.46 2.85
CA PRO A 216 -7.67 -9.00 2.69
C PRO A 216 -7.50 -9.54 1.26
N CYS A 217 -6.30 -9.41 0.70
CA CYS A 217 -6.02 -10.03 -0.59
C CYS A 217 -6.07 -11.57 -0.49
N ALA A 218 -6.15 -12.29 -1.61
CA ALA A 218 -6.22 -13.75 -1.65
C ALA A 218 -5.14 -14.46 -0.80
N THR A 219 -3.90 -13.94 -0.79
CA THR A 219 -2.79 -14.50 -0.01
C THR A 219 -2.94 -14.21 1.48
N CYS A 220 -3.27 -12.97 1.83
CA CYS A 220 -3.46 -12.56 3.21
C CYS A 220 -4.67 -13.29 3.82
N GLY A 221 -5.79 -13.37 3.09
CA GLY A 221 -6.98 -14.10 3.52
C GLY A 221 -6.67 -15.57 3.81
N ARG A 222 -5.94 -16.24 2.93
CA ARG A 222 -5.52 -17.64 3.14
C ARG A 222 -4.58 -17.81 4.33
N ALA A 223 -3.64 -16.90 4.53
CA ALA A 223 -2.77 -16.91 5.72
C ALA A 223 -3.57 -16.69 7.00
N LEU A 224 -4.50 -15.73 7.01
CA LEU A 224 -5.34 -15.44 8.18
C LEU A 224 -6.27 -16.61 8.53
N VAL A 225 -6.79 -17.33 7.53
CA VAL A 225 -7.50 -18.59 7.75
C VAL A 225 -6.56 -19.68 8.26
N HIS A 226 -5.35 -19.77 7.70
CA HIS A 226 -4.33 -20.71 8.17
C HIS A 226 -4.01 -20.49 9.65
N PHE A 227 -3.81 -19.26 10.11
CA PHE A 227 -3.49 -18.98 11.52
C PHE A 227 -4.70 -18.89 12.44
N GLY A 228 -5.92 -19.10 11.93
CA GLY A 228 -7.15 -19.12 12.74
C GLY A 228 -7.75 -17.73 13.06
N VAL A 229 -7.25 -16.67 12.43
CA VAL A 229 -7.78 -15.29 12.58
C VAL A 229 -9.11 -15.11 11.85
N LEU A 230 -9.27 -15.75 10.69
CA LEU A 230 -10.50 -15.70 9.90
C LEU A 230 -11.12 -17.09 9.77
N PRO A 231 -12.47 -17.19 9.72
CA PRO A 231 -13.14 -18.47 9.51
C PRO A 231 -12.92 -18.97 8.07
N TRP A 232 -12.88 -20.29 7.90
CA TRP A 232 -12.72 -20.95 6.60
C TRP A 232 -13.83 -20.62 5.58
N THR A 233 -14.97 -20.10 6.03
CA THR A 233 -16.09 -19.66 5.19
C THR A 233 -15.81 -18.38 4.41
N ARG A 234 -14.62 -17.78 4.56
CA ARG A 234 -14.22 -16.55 3.87
C ARG A 234 -13.09 -16.74 2.83
N PRO A 235 -13.22 -17.59 1.80
CA PRO A 235 -12.49 -17.35 0.57
C PRO A 235 -13.27 -16.30 -0.24
N ALA A 236 -12.73 -15.09 -0.38
CA ALA A 236 -13.21 -14.12 -1.36
C ALA A 236 -12.96 -14.58 -2.82
N ASP A 237 -12.38 -15.77 -3.00
CA ASP A 237 -11.97 -16.35 -4.27
C ASP A 237 -12.76 -17.64 -4.56
N ARG A 238 -14.01 -17.52 -5.02
CA ARG A 238 -14.76 -18.57 -5.71
C ARG A 238 -15.65 -17.89 -6.76
N ALA A 239 -15.62 -18.18 -8.05
CA ALA A 239 -15.15 -19.32 -8.82
C ALA A 239 -14.38 -18.81 -10.07
N PRO A 240 -13.62 -19.66 -10.80
CA PRO A 240 -13.24 -19.31 -12.16
C PRO A 240 -14.53 -19.00 -12.94
N ALA A 241 -14.57 -17.84 -13.60
CA ALA A 241 -15.47 -17.73 -14.73
C ALA A 241 -14.99 -18.77 -15.75
N ASP A 242 -15.89 -19.66 -16.20
CA ASP A 242 -15.61 -20.54 -17.32
C ASP A 242 -14.93 -19.72 -18.42
N ALA A 243 -13.79 -20.22 -18.93
CA ALA A 243 -13.17 -19.59 -20.08
C ALA A 243 -14.25 -19.48 -21.17
N PRO A 244 -14.48 -18.30 -21.76
CA PRO A 244 -15.50 -18.17 -22.78
C PRO A 244 -15.23 -19.21 -23.88
N ALA A 245 -16.25 -19.99 -24.22
CA ALA A 245 -16.25 -20.86 -25.38
C ALA A 245 -16.31 -19.98 -26.64
N GLY A 246 -15.16 -19.41 -27.01
CA GLY A 246 -15.00 -18.52 -28.15
C GLY A 246 -13.55 -18.48 -28.58
N GLY A 247 -13.31 -18.41 -29.89
CA GLY A 247 -11.97 -18.40 -30.47
C GLY A 247 -11.08 -17.32 -29.85
N LEU A 248 -9.81 -17.65 -29.65
CA LEU A 248 -8.82 -16.74 -29.06
C LEU A 248 -8.76 -15.43 -29.85
N PRO A 249 -8.77 -14.27 -29.17
CA PRO A 249 -8.67 -12.99 -29.84
C PRO A 249 -7.26 -12.76 -30.42
N GLY A 250 -7.06 -13.19 -31.67
CA GLY A 250 -5.87 -12.87 -32.47
C GLY A 250 -4.54 -13.37 -31.88
N ASP A 251 -3.43 -12.92 -32.47
CA ASP A 251 -2.04 -13.23 -32.10
C ASP A 251 -1.37 -12.17 -31.21
N ARG A 252 -2.06 -11.05 -30.93
CA ARG A 252 -1.54 -9.94 -30.11
C ARG A 252 -1.29 -10.31 -28.65
N PHE A 253 -2.12 -11.18 -28.07
CA PHE A 253 -2.06 -11.56 -26.66
C PHE A 253 -1.89 -13.07 -26.47
N PRO A 254 -1.13 -13.53 -25.46
CA PRO A 254 -1.09 -14.93 -25.07
C PRO A 254 -2.49 -15.47 -24.75
N PRO A 255 -2.78 -16.77 -24.98
CA PRO A 255 -4.12 -17.33 -24.86
C PRO A 255 -4.85 -17.03 -23.53
N PRO A 256 -4.21 -17.09 -22.35
CA PRO A 256 -4.91 -16.77 -21.08
C PRO A 256 -5.32 -15.30 -20.98
N VAL A 257 -4.45 -14.38 -21.43
CA VAL A 257 -4.72 -12.94 -21.47
C VAL A 257 -5.85 -12.65 -22.44
N ALA A 258 -5.75 -13.25 -23.64
CA ALA A 258 -6.72 -13.16 -24.72
C ALA A 258 -8.13 -13.60 -24.23
N ALA A 259 -8.22 -14.73 -23.53
CA ALA A 259 -9.48 -15.23 -22.96
C ALA A 259 -10.05 -14.29 -21.88
N ALA A 260 -9.21 -13.73 -20.99
CA ALA A 260 -9.65 -12.79 -19.97
C ALA A 260 -10.17 -11.47 -20.57
N LEU A 261 -9.53 -10.96 -21.63
CA LEU A 261 -9.97 -9.78 -22.37
C LEU A 261 -11.29 -10.04 -23.11
N ALA A 262 -11.42 -11.18 -23.79
CA ALA A 262 -12.67 -11.59 -24.46
C ALA A 262 -13.82 -11.73 -23.46
N GLY A 263 -13.58 -12.34 -22.30
CA GLY A 263 -14.56 -12.45 -21.21
C GLY A 263 -14.98 -11.10 -20.61
N ALA A 264 -14.16 -10.07 -20.78
CA ALA A 264 -14.47 -8.69 -20.43
C ALA A 264 -15.10 -7.89 -21.58
N GLY A 265 -15.40 -8.52 -22.71
CA GLY A 265 -16.03 -7.90 -23.88
C GLY A 265 -15.08 -7.14 -24.80
N TRP A 266 -13.76 -7.27 -24.62
CA TRP A 266 -12.77 -6.69 -25.52
C TRP A 266 -12.49 -7.63 -26.71
N ALA A 267 -12.33 -7.08 -27.90
CA ALA A 267 -12.01 -7.82 -29.11
C ALA A 267 -10.90 -7.11 -29.92
N PRO A 268 -10.03 -7.86 -30.63
CA PRO A 268 -9.03 -7.29 -31.53
C PRO A 268 -9.70 -6.45 -32.62
N GLY A 269 -9.07 -5.34 -32.98
CA GLY A 269 -9.60 -4.45 -34.02
C GLY A 269 -10.82 -3.63 -33.60
N ARG A 270 -11.20 -3.63 -32.31
CA ARG A 270 -12.16 -2.66 -31.77
C ARG A 270 -11.67 -1.24 -32.11
N GLU A 271 -12.55 -0.47 -32.75
CA GLU A 271 -12.27 0.94 -33.05
C GLU A 271 -12.03 1.74 -31.75
N PRO A 272 -10.89 2.44 -31.63
CA PRO A 272 -10.60 3.28 -30.46
C PRO A 272 -11.65 4.39 -30.28
N HIS A 273 -12.21 4.49 -29.08
CA HIS A 273 -13.28 5.43 -28.77
C HIS A 273 -12.75 6.75 -28.18
N TYR A 274 -11.99 7.53 -28.98
CA TYR A 274 -11.33 8.76 -28.54
C TYR A 274 -12.26 9.78 -27.87
N ALA A 275 -13.45 10.02 -28.42
CA ALA A 275 -14.41 10.96 -27.83
C ALA A 275 -14.84 10.60 -26.40
N ARG A 276 -14.75 9.31 -26.02
CA ARG A 276 -15.02 8.86 -24.65
C ARG A 276 -13.78 9.01 -23.78
N ALA A 277 -12.61 8.64 -24.30
CA ALA A 277 -11.35 8.84 -23.62
C ALA A 277 -11.13 10.30 -23.23
N GLU A 278 -11.42 11.25 -24.14
CA GLU A 278 -11.31 12.68 -23.88
C GLU A 278 -12.26 13.17 -22.78
N ARG A 279 -13.50 12.64 -22.72
CA ARG A 279 -14.43 12.96 -21.62
C ARG A 279 -13.90 12.45 -20.28
N LEU A 280 -13.51 11.17 -20.21
CA LEU A 280 -12.93 10.59 -19.00
C LEU A 280 -11.70 11.36 -18.54
N VAL A 281 -10.80 11.72 -19.47
CA VAL A 281 -9.63 12.54 -19.20
C VAL A 281 -10.03 13.90 -18.64
N GLY A 282 -11.03 14.56 -19.24
CA GLY A 282 -11.54 15.83 -18.74
C GLY A 282 -12.07 15.75 -17.31
N GLU A 283 -12.84 14.71 -17.00
CA GLU A 283 -13.39 14.47 -15.67
C GLU A 283 -12.29 14.18 -14.64
N VAL A 284 -11.33 13.32 -14.96
CA VAL A 284 -10.18 13.03 -14.09
C VAL A 284 -9.33 14.29 -13.83
N CYS A 285 -9.05 15.08 -14.86
CA CYS A 285 -8.28 16.33 -14.73
C CYS A 285 -9.04 17.41 -13.94
N ALA A 286 -10.37 17.31 -13.85
CA ALA A 286 -11.19 18.22 -13.04
C ALA A 286 -11.09 17.92 -11.53
N VAL A 287 -10.73 16.69 -11.16
CA VAL A 287 -10.47 16.31 -9.76
C VAL A 287 -9.11 16.86 -9.32
N VAL A 288 -9.12 17.56 -8.18
CA VAL A 288 -7.94 18.27 -7.67
C VAL A 288 -7.36 17.54 -6.48
N GLY A 289 -6.05 17.33 -6.50
CA GLY A 289 -5.30 16.97 -5.31
C GLY A 289 -5.14 18.18 -4.38
N GLN A 290 -4.47 17.97 -3.25
CA GLN A 290 -4.15 19.06 -2.33
C GLN A 290 -3.09 20.00 -2.92
N GLU A 291 -2.19 19.46 -3.75
CA GLU A 291 -1.06 20.20 -4.31
C GLU A 291 -0.95 20.05 -5.83
N TYR A 292 -1.38 18.91 -6.36
CA TYR A 292 -1.20 18.55 -7.76
C TYR A 292 -2.54 18.35 -8.47
N ARG A 293 -2.47 18.33 -9.79
CA ARG A 293 -3.58 18.01 -10.70
C ARG A 293 -3.10 17.05 -11.75
N HIS A 294 -3.98 16.16 -12.18
CA HIS A 294 -3.69 15.31 -13.33
C HIS A 294 -3.58 16.15 -14.60
N ALA A 295 -2.64 15.77 -15.47
CA ALA A 295 -2.50 16.33 -16.80
C ALA A 295 -2.28 15.18 -17.78
N ALA A 296 -3.24 14.97 -18.69
CA ALA A 296 -3.15 13.91 -19.67
C ALA A 296 -2.12 14.20 -20.77
N PHE A 297 -1.73 13.13 -21.44
CA PHE A 297 -0.80 13.14 -22.58
C PHE A 297 -1.24 12.06 -23.59
N PRO A 298 -0.72 12.07 -24.83
CA PRO A 298 -1.23 11.21 -25.90
C PRO A 298 -1.24 9.71 -25.56
N ALA A 299 -0.26 9.21 -24.81
CA ALA A 299 -0.23 7.80 -24.41
C ALA A 299 -1.43 7.41 -23.53
N ALA A 300 -1.82 8.23 -22.56
CA ALA A 300 -2.99 8.01 -21.72
C ALA A 300 -4.30 8.03 -22.53
N VAL A 301 -4.45 9.02 -23.44
CA VAL A 301 -5.64 9.14 -24.29
C VAL A 301 -5.79 7.91 -25.19
N ARG A 302 -4.70 7.44 -25.82
CA ARG A 302 -4.72 6.22 -26.66
C ARG A 302 -5.07 4.97 -25.85
N ALA A 303 -4.44 4.79 -24.69
CA ALA A 303 -4.73 3.66 -23.80
C ALA A 303 -6.21 3.62 -23.41
N LEU A 304 -6.78 4.76 -23.01
CA LEU A 304 -8.19 4.86 -22.62
C LEU A 304 -9.14 4.74 -23.82
N ALA A 305 -8.76 5.22 -25.00
CA ALA A 305 -9.58 5.06 -26.21
C ALA A 305 -9.78 3.58 -26.55
N GLU A 306 -8.78 2.74 -26.29
CA GLU A 306 -8.84 1.31 -26.60
C GLU A 306 -9.43 0.47 -25.45
N PHE A 307 -8.96 0.70 -24.22
CA PHE A 307 -9.18 -0.22 -23.09
C PHE A 307 -10.11 0.29 -22.00
N ALA A 308 -10.60 1.52 -22.05
CA ALA A 308 -11.49 1.99 -21.00
C ALA A 308 -12.75 1.12 -20.88
N ASP A 309 -13.20 0.93 -19.64
CA ASP A 309 -14.25 -0.01 -19.18
C ASP A 309 -13.90 -1.49 -19.22
N LEU A 310 -12.67 -1.84 -19.57
CA LEU A 310 -12.23 -3.22 -19.47
C LEU A 310 -12.33 -3.68 -18.01
N ARG A 311 -13.22 -4.64 -17.75
CA ARG A 311 -13.44 -5.20 -16.42
C ARG A 311 -13.33 -6.72 -16.44
N THR A 312 -12.20 -7.24 -16.00
CA THR A 312 -11.99 -8.69 -15.88
C THR A 312 -12.57 -9.21 -14.57
N ARG A 313 -12.90 -10.50 -14.54
CA ARG A 313 -13.30 -11.24 -13.33
C ARG A 313 -12.28 -12.31 -12.96
N ALA A 314 -11.08 -12.25 -13.52
CA ALA A 314 -10.05 -13.26 -13.34
C ALA A 314 -9.57 -13.25 -11.88
N ALA A 315 -9.69 -14.40 -11.22
CA ALA A 315 -9.20 -14.64 -9.87
C ALA A 315 -8.69 -16.08 -9.82
N HIS A 316 -7.42 -16.27 -10.14
CA HIS A 316 -6.79 -17.59 -10.24
C HIS A 316 -5.27 -17.49 -10.09
N ALA A 317 -4.62 -18.63 -9.87
CA ALA A 317 -3.17 -18.69 -9.90
C ALA A 317 -2.65 -18.37 -11.31
N GLY A 318 -1.71 -17.41 -11.41
CA GLY A 318 -0.95 -17.13 -12.64
C GLY A 318 0.38 -17.87 -12.66
N THR A 319 1.27 -17.54 -13.58
CA THR A 319 2.62 -18.15 -13.63
C THR A 319 3.50 -17.68 -12.46
N ARG A 320 3.37 -16.42 -12.04
CA ARG A 320 4.26 -15.80 -11.03
C ARG A 320 3.52 -15.26 -9.81
N HIS A 321 2.29 -14.79 -9.99
CA HIS A 321 1.47 -14.26 -8.92
C HIS A 321 -0.01 -14.59 -9.14
N TRP A 322 -0.80 -14.35 -8.11
CA TRP A 322 -2.24 -14.51 -8.13
C TRP A 322 -2.85 -13.42 -9.00
N VAL A 323 -3.56 -13.83 -10.05
CA VAL A 323 -4.29 -12.94 -10.95
C VAL A 323 -5.50 -12.37 -10.21
N ARG A 324 -5.71 -11.07 -10.36
CA ARG A 324 -6.78 -10.34 -9.67
C ARG A 324 -7.70 -9.66 -10.70
N PRO A 325 -8.95 -9.36 -10.33
CA PRO A 325 -9.83 -8.55 -11.18
C PRO A 325 -9.17 -7.22 -11.54
N LEU A 326 -9.27 -6.84 -12.80
CA LEU A 326 -8.74 -5.59 -13.33
C LEU A 326 -9.90 -4.71 -13.77
N HIS A 327 -9.83 -3.41 -13.48
CA HIS A 327 -10.76 -2.42 -14.01
C HIS A 327 -9.99 -1.22 -14.58
N VAL A 328 -10.03 -1.06 -15.91
CA VAL A 328 -9.48 0.11 -16.60
C VAL A 328 -10.54 1.21 -16.60
N ASP A 329 -10.62 1.90 -15.47
CA ASP A 329 -11.49 3.05 -15.24
C ASP A 329 -10.69 4.14 -14.53
N PRO A 330 -10.24 5.20 -15.22
CA PRO A 330 -9.39 6.20 -14.64
C PRO A 330 -10.12 7.05 -13.58
N LEU A 331 -11.46 7.05 -13.55
CA LEU A 331 -12.25 7.76 -12.53
C LEU A 331 -12.11 7.10 -11.15
N ALA A 332 -11.96 5.77 -11.12
CA ALA A 332 -11.70 5.03 -9.88
C ALA A 332 -10.37 5.43 -9.21
N ALA A 333 -9.49 6.13 -9.92
CA ALA A 333 -8.21 6.65 -9.43
C ALA A 333 -8.09 8.17 -9.62
N ALA A 334 -9.19 8.91 -9.78
CA ALA A 334 -9.15 10.35 -10.06
C ALA A 334 -8.62 11.20 -8.89
N HIS A 335 -8.70 10.70 -7.65
CA HIS A 335 -8.25 11.39 -6.44
C HIS A 335 -6.77 11.10 -6.11
N THR A 336 -5.94 10.79 -7.11
CA THR A 336 -4.57 10.29 -6.90
C THR A 336 -3.50 11.26 -7.40
N ALA A 337 -3.87 12.53 -7.60
CA ALA A 337 -2.99 13.52 -8.21
C ALA A 337 -1.72 13.75 -7.39
N ASP A 338 -1.80 13.74 -6.05
CA ASP A 338 -0.63 14.02 -5.23
C ASP A 338 0.33 12.82 -5.18
N ILE A 339 -0.17 11.59 -5.01
CA ILE A 339 0.69 10.39 -4.99
C ILE A 339 1.30 10.14 -6.36
N LEU A 340 0.54 10.29 -7.44
CA LEU A 340 1.08 10.08 -8.78
C LEU A 340 2.11 11.16 -9.13
N ALA A 341 2.01 12.37 -8.60
CA ALA A 341 3.05 13.39 -8.76
C ALA A 341 4.33 13.05 -7.98
N GLU A 342 4.22 12.54 -6.75
CA GLU A 342 5.37 12.09 -5.97
C GLU A 342 6.06 10.86 -6.61
N THR A 343 5.28 9.90 -7.10
CA THR A 343 5.82 8.75 -7.84
C THR A 343 6.41 9.17 -9.19
N ALA A 344 5.79 10.12 -9.89
CA ALA A 344 6.31 10.68 -11.13
C ALA A 344 7.69 11.34 -10.93
N ALA A 345 7.86 12.07 -9.83
CA ALA A 345 9.13 12.67 -9.46
C ALA A 345 10.22 11.62 -9.20
N ALA A 346 9.85 10.49 -8.58
CA ALA A 346 10.77 9.38 -8.35
C ALA A 346 11.17 8.67 -9.66
N VAL A 347 10.21 8.26 -10.47
CA VAL A 347 10.47 7.50 -11.71
C VAL A 347 10.94 8.36 -12.88
N GLY A 348 10.96 9.68 -12.71
CA GLY A 348 11.41 10.64 -13.71
C GLY A 348 10.48 10.76 -14.93
N ALA A 349 9.19 10.46 -14.78
CA ALA A 349 8.21 10.53 -15.86
C ALA A 349 6.83 10.94 -15.34
N ARG A 350 6.05 11.66 -16.17
CA ARG A 350 4.69 12.09 -15.80
C ARG A 350 3.77 10.88 -15.74
N LEU A 351 2.88 10.82 -14.76
CA LEU A 351 1.92 9.73 -14.59
C LEU A 351 0.47 10.20 -14.75
N PHE A 352 -0.35 9.35 -15.35
CA PHE A 352 -1.79 9.53 -15.47
C PHE A 352 -2.52 8.26 -15.01
N PRO A 353 -3.61 8.35 -14.21
CA PRO A 353 -4.31 7.17 -13.73
C PRO A 353 -4.98 6.41 -14.88
N LEU A 354 -4.90 5.09 -14.84
CA LEU A 354 -5.58 4.17 -15.78
C LEU A 354 -6.77 3.47 -15.14
N GLY A 355 -6.68 3.15 -13.85
CA GLY A 355 -7.71 2.41 -13.14
C GLY A 355 -7.19 1.67 -11.92
N VAL A 356 -7.75 0.51 -11.64
CA VAL A 356 -7.49 -0.24 -10.41
C VAL A 356 -7.40 -1.76 -10.62
N GLU A 357 -6.67 -2.44 -9.75
CA GLU A 357 -6.58 -3.90 -9.65
C GLU A 357 -7.09 -4.37 -8.28
N GLY A 358 -7.78 -5.52 -8.27
CA GLY A 358 -8.47 -6.10 -7.12
C GLY A 358 -9.84 -5.48 -6.86
N ALA A 359 -10.19 -5.32 -5.58
CA ALA A 359 -11.31 -4.52 -5.11
C ALA A 359 -10.96 -3.02 -4.99
N GLY A 360 -9.89 -2.57 -5.65
CA GLY A 360 -9.41 -1.19 -5.63
C GLY A 360 -8.09 -1.01 -4.89
N GLU A 361 -7.54 -2.05 -4.25
CA GLU A 361 -6.35 -1.99 -3.38
C GLU A 361 -5.09 -1.47 -4.12
N ALA A 362 -4.98 -1.76 -5.42
CA ALA A 362 -3.88 -1.30 -6.26
C ALA A 362 -4.40 -0.28 -7.29
N LEU A 363 -3.72 0.87 -7.38
CA LEU A 363 -3.94 1.90 -8.39
C LEU A 363 -3.06 1.61 -9.60
N LEU A 364 -3.57 1.82 -10.81
CA LEU A 364 -2.82 1.66 -12.05
C LEU A 364 -2.59 3.03 -12.68
N ALA A 365 -1.38 3.26 -13.17
CA ALA A 365 -1.00 4.48 -13.85
C ALA A 365 -0.17 4.18 -15.09
N ILE A 366 -0.25 5.07 -16.08
CA ILE A 366 0.57 5.05 -17.29
C ILE A 366 1.42 6.30 -17.32
N ASP A 367 2.59 6.23 -17.95
CA ASP A 367 3.40 7.40 -18.24
C ASP A 367 3.34 7.86 -19.70
N ASP A 368 4.00 8.97 -20.02
CA ASP A 368 3.99 9.54 -21.36
C ASP A 368 4.76 8.72 -22.41
N ALA A 369 5.63 7.80 -22.00
CA ALA A 369 6.24 6.79 -22.86
C ALA A 369 5.33 5.55 -23.07
N GLY A 370 4.23 5.43 -22.33
CA GLY A 370 3.31 4.29 -22.39
C GLY A 370 3.66 3.15 -21.43
N ARG A 371 4.63 3.35 -20.53
CA ARG A 371 4.99 2.42 -19.46
C ARG A 371 3.90 2.41 -18.39
N VAL A 372 3.59 1.24 -17.84
CA VAL A 372 2.51 1.10 -16.85
C VAL A 372 3.08 0.70 -15.49
N PHE A 373 2.51 1.31 -14.46
CA PHE A 373 2.87 1.11 -13.07
C PHE A 373 1.64 0.74 -12.23
N ALA A 374 1.87 -0.02 -11.16
CA ALA A 374 0.90 -0.23 -10.08
C ALA A 374 1.41 0.40 -8.77
N LEU A 375 0.52 0.97 -7.99
CA LEU A 375 0.78 1.48 -6.64
C LEU A 375 -0.18 0.80 -5.68
N ASP A 376 0.34 0.08 -4.70
CA ASP A 376 -0.44 -0.62 -3.69
C ASP A 376 0.20 -0.49 -2.31
N GLN A 377 -0.37 -1.19 -1.32
CA GLN A 377 0.15 -1.17 0.04
C GLN A 377 1.59 -1.72 0.16
N GLY A 378 2.03 -2.55 -0.80
CA GLY A 378 3.39 -3.09 -0.84
C GLY A 378 4.40 -2.19 -1.56
N GLY A 379 3.95 -1.07 -2.17
CA GLY A 379 4.81 -0.08 -2.81
C GLY A 379 4.42 0.17 -4.26
N GLU A 380 5.41 0.60 -5.05
CA GLU A 380 5.24 0.90 -6.47
C GLU A 380 5.91 -0.17 -7.34
N TRP A 381 5.28 -0.51 -8.46
CA TRP A 381 5.67 -1.62 -9.32
C TRP A 381 5.64 -1.21 -10.79
N PHE A 382 6.70 -1.51 -11.53
CA PHE A 382 6.70 -1.46 -12.98
C PHE A 382 6.09 -2.75 -13.54
N LEU A 383 5.04 -2.61 -14.36
CA LEU A 383 4.29 -3.74 -14.91
C LEU A 383 4.71 -4.07 -16.34
N GLY A 384 5.11 -3.08 -17.13
CA GLY A 384 5.46 -3.29 -18.53
C GLY A 384 5.77 -2.01 -19.28
N GLY A 385 6.56 -2.15 -20.35
CA GLY A 385 6.94 -1.04 -21.23
C GLY A 385 5.80 -0.51 -22.10
N THR A 386 4.70 -1.26 -22.18
CA THR A 386 3.46 -0.94 -22.89
C THR A 386 2.28 -1.43 -22.07
N LEU A 387 1.07 -0.94 -22.39
CA LEU A 387 -0.15 -1.46 -21.77
C LEU A 387 -0.38 -2.95 -22.05
N ASP A 388 -0.05 -3.43 -23.25
CA ASP A 388 -0.17 -4.85 -23.58
C ASP A 388 0.74 -5.73 -22.72
N ALA A 389 2.00 -5.31 -22.54
CA ALA A 389 2.93 -6.00 -21.66
C ALA A 389 2.44 -6.00 -20.21
N ALA A 390 1.90 -4.87 -19.75
CA ALA A 390 1.33 -4.75 -18.42
C ALA A 390 0.08 -5.64 -18.22
N LEU A 391 -0.80 -5.73 -19.21
CA LEU A 391 -1.94 -6.67 -19.20
C LEU A 391 -1.45 -8.12 -19.14
N GLY A 392 -0.38 -8.45 -19.87
CA GLY A 392 0.28 -9.76 -19.78
C GLY A 392 0.77 -10.06 -18.37
N THR A 393 1.44 -9.12 -17.73
CA THR A 393 1.87 -9.23 -16.33
C THR A 393 0.67 -9.39 -15.40
N LEU A 394 -0.30 -8.46 -15.39
CA LEU A 394 -1.47 -8.47 -14.49
C LEU A 394 -2.34 -9.73 -14.63
N LEU A 395 -2.46 -10.27 -15.84
CA LEU A 395 -3.25 -11.47 -16.14
C LEU A 395 -2.41 -12.75 -16.12
N GLY A 396 -1.26 -12.70 -15.46
CA GLY A 396 -0.51 -13.88 -15.01
C GLY A 396 0.31 -14.60 -16.07
N SER A 397 0.46 -14.04 -17.27
CA SER A 397 1.21 -14.65 -18.39
C SER A 397 2.55 -13.95 -18.71
N GLY A 398 2.78 -12.77 -18.14
CA GLY A 398 3.96 -11.94 -18.36
C GLY A 398 5.09 -12.15 -17.34
N PRO A 399 6.21 -11.41 -17.49
CA PRO A 399 7.28 -11.38 -16.49
C PRO A 399 6.78 -10.83 -15.14
N PRO A 400 7.46 -11.14 -14.03
CA PRO A 400 7.12 -10.55 -12.74
C PRO A 400 7.25 -9.03 -12.79
N ALA A 401 6.33 -8.34 -12.11
CA ALA A 401 6.43 -6.90 -11.94
C ALA A 401 7.71 -6.56 -11.16
N ALA A 402 8.45 -5.55 -11.62
CA ALA A 402 9.65 -5.09 -10.94
C ALA A 402 9.28 -4.02 -9.90
N ARG A 403 9.73 -4.16 -8.65
CA ARG A 403 9.50 -3.11 -7.66
C ARG A 403 10.29 -1.86 -8.01
N VAL A 404 9.65 -0.70 -7.89
CA VAL A 404 10.32 0.60 -7.98
C VAL A 404 11.01 0.86 -6.65
N ARG A 405 12.31 1.14 -6.72
CA ARG A 405 13.17 1.45 -5.57
C ARG A 405 12.96 2.88 -5.09
N ASP A 406 13.49 3.22 -3.92
CA ASP A 406 13.38 4.57 -3.38
C ASP A 406 14.11 5.61 -4.23
N ASP A 407 15.17 5.18 -4.94
CA ASP A 407 15.89 5.97 -5.96
C ASP A 407 15.13 6.13 -7.29
N GLY A 408 13.95 5.51 -7.41
CA GLY A 408 13.10 5.56 -8.60
C GLY A 408 13.47 4.58 -9.70
N GLY A 409 14.56 3.82 -9.55
CA GLY A 409 14.93 2.77 -10.49
C GLY A 409 14.11 1.49 -10.27
N TRP A 410 13.91 0.72 -11.34
CA TRP A 410 13.32 -0.61 -11.28
C TRP A 410 14.15 -1.55 -12.15
N THR A 411 14.54 -2.67 -11.58
CA THR A 411 15.10 -3.81 -12.31
C THR A 411 14.27 -5.00 -11.92
N PRO A 412 13.90 -5.90 -12.86
CA PRO A 412 13.32 -7.18 -12.47
C PRO A 412 14.25 -7.83 -11.46
N ASP A 413 13.71 -8.29 -10.32
CA ASP A 413 14.49 -9.12 -9.42
C ASP A 413 14.96 -10.35 -10.22
N PRO A 414 16.25 -10.72 -10.15
CA PRO A 414 16.84 -11.78 -10.97
C PRO A 414 16.21 -13.16 -10.74
#